data_AF-A0A2I3GSQ0-F1
#
_entry.id   AF-A0A2I3GSQ0-F1
#
_cell.length_a   1.000
_cell.length_b   1.000
_cell.length_c   1.000
_cell.angle_alpha   90.00
_cell.angle_beta   90.00
_cell.angle_gamma   90.00
#
_symmetry.space_group_name_H-M   'P 1'
#
loop_
_entity.id
_entity.type
_entity.pdbx_description
1 polymer ?
#
loop_
_entity_poly.entity_id
_entity_poly.type
_entity_poly.pdbx_seq_one_letter_code
_entity_poly.pdbx_strand_id
1 'polypeptide(L)' 'MLTPAFDLSQDPDFLTIAIRVPYARVSEFDVYFEGSDFKFYAKPYFLRNFYHSPAQRNSWPAF' A
#
# COMPACT_ATOMS: atom_id res chain seq x y z
N MET A 1 -14.32 -7.08 -0.82
CA MET A 1 -12.87 -6.79 -0.72
C MET A 1 -12.57 -6.60 0.76
N LEU A 2 -11.46 -7.16 1.25
CA LEU A 2 -11.01 -6.91 2.62
C LEU A 2 -9.95 -5.80 2.56
N THR A 3 -10.02 -4.85 3.49
CA THR A 3 -8.98 -3.82 3.62
C THR A 3 -7.85 -4.40 4.47
N PRO A 4 -6.63 -4.53 3.93
CA PRO A 4 -5.50 -5.00 4.73
C PRO A 4 -5.07 -3.90 5.71
N ALA A 5 -4.66 -4.29 6.91
CA ALA A 5 -3.95 -3.35 7.79
C ALA A 5 -2.56 -3.09 7.21
N PHE A 6 -2.11 -1.84 7.21
CA PHE A 6 -0.77 -1.50 6.74
C PHE A 6 -0.13 -0.42 7.61
N ASP A 7 1.19 -0.49 7.71
CA ASP A 7 2.05 0.48 8.41
C ASP A 7 3.04 1.08 7.42
N LEU A 8 3.33 2.37 7.60
CA LEU A 8 4.26 3.13 6.78
C LEU A 8 5.42 3.61 7.64
N SER A 9 6.64 3.32 7.20
CA SER A 9 7.87 3.81 7.83
C SER A 9 8.80 4.35 6.75
N GLN A 10 9.46 5.46 7.01
CA GLN A 10 10.35 6.11 6.05
C GLN A 10 11.65 6.50 6.71
N ASP A 11 12.74 6.15 6.05
CA ASP A 11 14.10 6.58 6.32
C ASP A 11 14.56 7.53 5.20
N PRO A 12 15.71 8.23 5.32
CA PRO A 12 16.18 9.17 4.30
C PRO A 12 16.30 8.58 2.89
N ASP A 13 16.60 7.28 2.81
CA ASP A 13 16.85 6.59 1.54
C ASP A 13 15.66 5.76 1.05
N PHE A 14 14.76 5.34 1.96
CA PHE A 14 13.74 4.34 1.64
C PHE A 14 12.40 4.62 2.30
N LEU A 15 11.35 4.23 1.58
CA LEU A 15 9.99 4.16 2.08
C LEU A 15 9.58 2.67 2.20
N THR A 16 9.23 2.26 3.40
CA THR A 16 8.79 0.90 3.72
C THR A 16 7.28 0.86 3.95
N ILE A 17 6.59 0.00 3.20
CA ILE A 17 5.16 -0.26 3.32
C ILE A 17 4.98 -1.70 3.84
N ALA A 18 4.56 -1.85 5.10
CA ALA A 18 4.31 -3.16 5.69
C ALA A 18 2.81 -3.48 5.61
N ILE A 19 2.41 -4.46 4.79
CA ILE A 19 1.00 -4.82 4.55
C ILE A 19 0.69 -6.17 5.19
N ARG A 20 -0.29 -6.23 6.09
CA ARG A 20 -0.74 -7.47 6.74
C ARG A 20 -1.86 -8.12 5.94
N VAL A 21 -1.57 -9.31 5.39
CA VAL A 21 -2.50 -10.07 4.54
C VAL A 21 -2.65 -11.52 5.01
N PRO A 22 -3.24 -11.78 6.20
CA PRO A 22 -3.29 -13.12 6.79
C PRO A 22 -4.03 -14.16 5.95
N TYR A 23 -4.91 -13.72 5.05
CA TYR A 23 -5.71 -14.60 4.18
C TYR A 23 -5.24 -14.61 2.72
N ALA A 24 -4.14 -13.92 2.39
CA ALA A 24 -3.58 -13.96 1.05
C ALA A 24 -2.64 -15.16 0.89
N ARG A 25 -2.60 -15.70 -0.32
CA ARG A 25 -1.57 -16.68 -0.70
C ARG A 25 -0.30 -15.94 -1.07
N VAL A 26 0.81 -16.29 -0.43
CA VAL A 26 2.14 -15.71 -0.71
C VAL A 26 2.60 -15.96 -2.15
N SER A 27 2.05 -16.97 -2.83
CA SER A 27 2.35 -17.24 -4.24
C SER A 27 1.57 -16.36 -5.23
N GLU A 28 0.58 -15.59 -4.77
CA GLU A 28 -0.36 -14.84 -5.60
C GLU A 28 -0.42 -13.37 -5.15
N PHE A 29 0.70 -12.65 -5.23
CA PHE A 29 0.74 -11.20 -5.05
C PHE A 29 1.42 -10.51 -6.23
N ASP A 30 0.89 -9.34 -6.58
CA ASP A 30 1.45 -8.46 -7.59
C ASP A 30 1.70 -7.07 -6.99
N VAL A 31 2.88 -6.52 -7.26
CA VAL A 31 3.27 -5.18 -6.84
C VAL A 31 3.65 -4.36 -8.06
N TYR A 32 3.03 -3.19 -8.20
CA TYR A 32 3.35 -2.23 -9.24
C TYR A 32 3.70 -0.89 -8.59
N PHE A 33 4.81 -0.29 -9.01
CA PHE A 33 5.21 1.04 -8.59
C PHE A 33 5.65 1.85 -9.81
N GLU A 34 5.08 3.04 -9.98
CA GLU A 34 5.43 3.97 -11.04
C GLU A 34 5.45 5.39 -10.48
N GLY A 35 6.66 5.92 -10.26
CA GLY A 35 6.86 7.22 -9.60
C GLY A 35 6.24 7.24 -8.21
N SER A 36 5.09 7.90 -8.08
CA SER A 36 4.32 8.05 -6.83
C SER A 36 3.10 7.13 -6.73
N ASP A 37 2.73 6.39 -7.77
CA ASP A 37 1.61 5.44 -7.74
C ASP A 37 2.12 4.07 -7.27
N PHE A 38 1.62 3.61 -6.12
CA PHE A 38 1.89 2.28 -5.59
C PHE A 38 0.61 1.46 -5.60
N LYS A 39 0.65 0.28 -6.22
CA LYS A 39 -0.45 -0.68 -6.24
C LYS A 39 0.02 -2.03 -5.75
N PHE A 40 -0.76 -2.61 -4.84
CA PHE A 40 -0.56 -3.93 -4.30
C PHE A 40 -1.85 -4.74 -4.47
N TYR A 41 -1.72 -5.91 -5.08
CA TYR A 41 -2.81 -6.85 -5.30
C TYR A 41 -2.44 -8.19 -4.66
N ALA A 42 -3.29 -8.70 -3.77
CA ALA A 42 -3.15 -10.05 -3.25
C ALA A 42 -4.53 -10.54 -2.82
N LYS A 43 -5.17 -11.44 -3.59
CA LYS A 43 -6.58 -11.81 -3.34
C LYS A 43 -6.79 -12.26 -1.88
N PRO A 44 -7.83 -11.74 -1.17
CA PRO A 44 -8.90 -10.83 -1.63
C PRO A 44 -8.64 -9.32 -1.38
N TYR A 45 -7.41 -8.93 -1.10
CA TYR A 45 -6.95 -7.58 -0.79
C TYR A 45 -6.50 -6.80 -2.03
N PHE A 46 -6.78 -5.51 -2.02
CA PHE A 46 -6.24 -4.54 -2.97
C PHE A 46 -5.91 -3.25 -2.22
N LEU A 47 -4.72 -2.71 -2.45
CA LEU A 47 -4.28 -1.43 -1.91
C LEU A 47 -3.74 -0.57 -3.06
N ARG A 48 -4.19 0.67 -3.14
CA ARG A 48 -3.61 1.68 -4.03
C ARG A 48 -3.34 2.93 -3.22
N ASN A 49 -2.07 3.29 -3.09
CA ASN A 49 -1.64 4.49 -2.40
C ASN A 49 -0.93 5.42 -3.39
N PHE A 50 -1.38 6.68 -3.45
CA PHE A 50 -0.64 7.73 -4.13
C PHE A 50 0.24 8.42 -3.10
N TYR A 51 1.56 8.27 -3.25
CA TYR A 51 2.53 9.04 -2.49
C TYR A 51 2.70 10.42 -3.10
N HIS A 52 1.81 11.36 -2.78
CA HIS A 52 2.08 12.77 -2.98
C HIS A 52 2.82 13.32 -1.75
N SER A 53 3.76 14.25 -1.99
CA SER A 53 4.59 14.94 -1.00
C SER A 53 3.99 15.03 0.43
N PRO A 54 4.77 14.83 1.52
CA PRO A 54 4.29 14.83 2.91
C PRO A 54 3.47 16.07 3.32
N ALA A 55 3.54 17.15 2.55
CA ALA A 55 2.80 18.39 2.74
C ALA A 55 1.28 18.31 2.45
N GLN A 56 0.77 17.21 1.86
CA GLN A 56 -0.66 17.02 1.56
C GLN A 56 -1.25 15.82 2.32
N ARG A 57 -0.86 15.65 3.58
CA ARG A 57 -1.48 14.73 4.52
C ARG A 57 -2.87 15.26 4.90
N ASN A 58 -3.90 15.06 4.09
CA ASN A 58 -5.28 14.87 4.55
C ASN A 58 -6.25 14.50 3.42
N SER A 59 -7.10 13.54 3.76
CA SER A 59 -8.36 13.14 3.09
C SER A 59 -8.24 12.18 1.91
N TRP A 60 -7.84 10.93 2.17
CA TRP A 60 -8.31 9.82 1.33
C TRP A 60 -9.69 9.38 1.82
N PRO A 61 -10.67 9.19 0.93
CA PRO A 61 -11.99 8.71 1.33
C PRO A 61 -11.88 7.25 1.74
N ALA A 62 -12.48 6.90 2.87
CA ALA A 62 -12.77 5.52 3.20
C ALA A 62 -13.70 4.97 2.11
N PHE A 63 -13.23 3.98 1.35
CA PHE A 63 -14.11 3.13 0.54
C PHE A 63 -14.79 2.11 1.44
#